data_AF-A0A1J5WI92-F1
#
_entry.id   AF-A0A1J5WI92-F1
#
_cell.length_a   1.000
_cell.length_b   1.000
_cell.length_c   1.000
_cell.angle_alpha   90.00
_cell.angle_beta   90.00
_cell.angle_gamma   90.00
#
_symmetry.space_group_name_H-M   'P 1'
#
loop_
_entity.id
_entity.type
_entity.pdbx_description
1 polymer ?
#
loop_
_entity_poly.entity_id
_entity_poly.type
_entity_poly.pdbx_seq_one_letter_code
_entity_poly.pdbx_strand_id
1 'polypeptide(L)'
;MSVKICDFGFCFDGEEERLFFPGTSRSGYYRDILSVAGLMVRLYLGETFSERVSLGMFTKADELEMFLKVKREGGILPGSELEMLCSGVEGVVSEDGLDLFLNLLSPKNEGCTTAAEALGHPFFDEGHGLYPPIREPKQR
;
A
#
# COMPACT_ATOMS: atom_id res chain seq x y z
N MET A 1 21.71 3.25 -7.24
CA MET A 1 20.89 4.48 -7.12
C MET A 1 20.29 4.53 -5.72
N SER A 2 20.01 5.72 -5.19
CA SER A 2 19.36 5.89 -3.87
C SER A 2 18.07 6.69 -4.04
N VAL A 3 16.96 6.21 -3.47
CA VAL A 3 15.66 6.91 -3.46
C VAL A 3 15.57 7.77 -2.19
N LYS A 4 15.01 8.98 -2.30
CA LYS A 4 14.74 9.88 -1.17
C LYS A 4 13.32 10.43 -1.29
N ILE A 5 12.56 10.39 -0.20
CA ILE A 5 11.24 11.03 -0.10
C ILE A 5 11.46 12.55 0.11
N CYS A 6 10.64 13.37 -0.55
CA CYS A 6 10.69 14.83 -0.46
C CYS A 6 9.27 15.41 -0.44
N ASP A 7 9.16 16.74 -0.39
CA ASP A 7 7.90 17.49 -0.31
C ASP A 7 7.08 17.23 0.96
N PHE A 8 7.58 17.73 2.09
CA PHE A 8 6.92 17.62 3.40
C PHE A 8 5.91 18.76 3.66
N GLY A 9 5.46 19.49 2.63
CA GLY A 9 4.57 20.65 2.77
C GLY A 9 3.17 20.32 3.30
N PHE A 10 2.77 19.06 3.21
CA PHE A 10 1.48 18.52 3.67
C PHE A 10 1.63 17.40 4.71
N CYS A 11 2.77 17.31 5.39
CA CYS A 11 2.96 16.35 6.49
C CYS A 11 2.23 16.81 7.75
N PHE A 12 1.79 15.84 8.54
CA PHE A 12 1.11 16.03 9.82
C PHE A 12 1.43 14.86 10.75
N ASP A 13 1.00 14.96 12.00
CA ASP A 13 1.20 13.90 12.97
C ASP A 13 0.40 12.66 12.57
N GLY A 14 1.03 11.48 12.56
CA GLY A 14 0.41 10.27 12.01
C GLY A 14 -0.78 9.76 12.83
N GLU A 15 -0.84 10.12 14.12
CA GLU A 15 -1.97 9.88 15.02
C GLU A 15 -3.14 10.86 14.79
N GLU A 16 -2.93 11.93 14.01
CA GLU A 16 -3.95 12.93 13.72
C GLU A 16 -4.91 12.38 12.64
N GLU A 17 -6.02 11.78 13.07
CA GLU A 17 -7.14 11.46 12.21
C GLU A 17 -7.72 12.74 11.60
N ARG A 18 -7.51 12.94 10.29
CA ARG A 18 -8.10 14.05 9.55
C ARG A 18 -9.03 13.55 8.45
N LEU A 19 -10.19 14.20 8.39
CA LEU A 19 -11.13 14.11 7.28
C LEU A 19 -10.55 14.90 6.10
N PHE A 20 -9.65 14.29 5.33
CA PHE A 20 -9.25 14.85 4.04
C PHE A 20 -10.40 14.73 3.00
N PHE A 21 -11.36 13.84 3.25
CA PHE A 21 -12.61 13.69 2.51
C PHE A 21 -13.80 13.47 3.47
N PRO A 22 -15.05 13.79 3.07
CA PRO A 22 -16.22 13.57 3.92
C PRO A 22 -16.37 12.08 4.28
N GLY A 23 -16.36 11.77 5.58
CA GLY A 23 -16.75 10.45 6.11
C GLY A 23 -15.67 9.38 6.20
N THR A 24 -14.38 9.72 6.03
CA THR A 24 -13.27 8.77 6.15
C THR A 24 -12.19 9.34 7.06
N SER A 25 -12.20 8.94 8.35
CA SER A 25 -11.06 9.17 9.23
C SER A 25 -10.17 7.92 9.19
N ARG A 26 -8.91 8.11 8.80
CA ARG A 26 -7.87 7.07 8.83
C ARG A 26 -6.59 7.71 9.35
N SER A 27 -5.75 6.93 10.01
CA SER A 27 -4.45 7.42 10.49
C SER A 27 -3.59 7.89 9.32
N GLY A 28 -2.75 8.91 9.58
CA GLY A 28 -1.81 9.41 8.58
C GLY A 28 -0.84 8.33 8.11
N TYR A 29 -0.44 7.44 9.02
CA TYR A 29 0.45 6.31 8.73
C TYR A 29 -0.14 5.39 7.67
N TYR A 30 -1.41 5.00 7.82
CA TYR A 30 -2.02 4.10 6.85
C TYR A 30 -2.17 4.75 5.48
N ARG A 31 -2.44 6.06 5.43
CA ARG A 31 -2.49 6.78 4.17
C ARG A 31 -1.16 6.77 3.42
N ASP A 32 -0.04 6.87 4.15
CA ASP A 32 1.28 6.75 3.56
C ASP A 32 1.52 5.32 3.03
N ILE A 33 1.07 4.28 3.74
CA ILE A 33 1.12 2.89 3.28
C ILE A 33 0.29 2.68 2.00
N LEU A 34 -0.92 3.22 1.91
CA LEU A 34 -1.75 3.16 0.70
C LEU A 34 -1.10 3.91 -0.47
N SER A 35 -0.38 4.99 -0.19
CA SER A 35 0.39 5.71 -1.19
C SER A 35 1.53 4.85 -1.75
N VAL A 36 2.19 4.04 -0.91
CA VAL A 36 3.19 3.05 -1.35
C VAL A 36 2.56 1.96 -2.21
N ALA A 37 1.38 1.43 -1.86
CA ALA A 37 0.65 0.49 -2.71
C ALA A 37 0.29 1.11 -4.07
N GLY A 38 -0.12 2.38 -4.09
CA GLY A 38 -0.35 3.12 -5.32
C GLY A 38 0.92 3.31 -6.17
N LEU A 39 2.08 3.52 -5.52
CA LEU A 39 3.37 3.54 -6.20
C LEU A 39 3.71 2.18 -6.83
N MET A 40 3.43 1.06 -6.15
CA MET A 40 3.61 -0.27 -6.74
C MET A 40 2.79 -0.40 -8.03
N VAL A 41 1.50 -0.02 -8.00
CA VAL A 41 0.65 -0.02 -9.19
C VAL A 41 1.27 0.82 -10.31
N ARG A 42 1.71 2.04 -10.01
CA ARG A 42 2.34 2.92 -11.00
C ARG A 42 3.63 2.34 -11.58
N LEU A 43 4.46 1.72 -10.75
CA LEU A 43 5.75 1.14 -11.18
C LEU A 43 5.58 -0.10 -12.06
N TYR A 44 4.60 -0.95 -11.75
CA TYR A 44 4.40 -2.21 -12.46
C TYR A 44 3.40 -2.11 -13.63
N LEU A 45 2.38 -1.26 -13.53
CA LEU A 45 1.32 -1.11 -14.56
C LEU A 45 1.40 0.19 -15.36
N GLY A 46 2.18 1.18 -14.92
CA GLY A 46 2.35 2.47 -15.59
C GLY A 46 1.31 3.54 -15.23
N GLU A 47 1.42 4.72 -15.87
CA GLU A 47 0.67 5.94 -15.52
C GLU A 47 -0.84 5.83 -15.78
N THR A 48 -1.27 5.05 -16.77
CA THR A 48 -2.68 4.88 -17.15
C THR A 48 -3.52 4.20 -16.06
N PHE A 49 -2.91 3.33 -15.27
CA PHE A 49 -3.55 2.73 -14.09
C PHE A 49 -3.46 3.66 -12.88
N SER A 50 -2.38 4.46 -12.77
CA SER A 50 -2.16 5.41 -11.68
C SER A 50 -3.22 6.52 -11.62
N GLU A 51 -3.76 6.98 -12.76
CA GLU A 51 -4.82 8.00 -12.79
C GLU A 51 -6.13 7.49 -12.20
N ARG A 52 -6.41 6.19 -12.33
CA ARG A 52 -7.57 5.56 -11.67
C ARG A 52 -7.31 5.39 -10.17
N VAL A 53 -6.07 5.07 -9.80
CA VAL A 53 -5.61 4.90 -8.41
C VAL A 53 -5.57 6.22 -7.63
N SER A 54 -5.81 7.37 -8.27
CA SER A 54 -5.80 8.72 -7.67
C SER A 54 -6.69 8.83 -6.43
N LEU A 55 -6.13 8.47 -5.27
CA LEU A 55 -6.58 8.65 -3.89
C LEU A 55 -8.00 8.21 -3.49
N GLY A 56 -8.95 8.09 -4.42
CA GLY A 56 -10.38 7.88 -4.18
C GLY A 56 -10.78 6.41 -4.00
N MET A 57 -10.01 5.46 -4.57
CA MET A 57 -10.35 4.02 -4.46
C MET A 57 -10.05 3.42 -3.09
N PHE A 58 -9.02 3.91 -2.39
CA PHE A 58 -8.60 3.35 -1.10
C PHE A 58 -9.25 4.04 0.10
N THR A 59 -10.28 4.88 -0.11
CA THR A 59 -10.77 5.74 0.98
C THR A 59 -11.69 5.02 1.97
N LYS A 60 -12.42 3.98 1.54
CA LYS A 60 -13.39 3.30 2.40
C LYS A 60 -12.83 1.99 2.95
N ALA A 61 -12.63 1.95 4.26
CA ALA A 61 -12.12 0.77 4.94
C ALA A 61 -12.98 -0.46 4.74
N ASP A 62 -14.29 -0.31 4.85
CA ASP A 62 -15.24 -1.41 4.71
C ASP A 62 -15.20 -2.02 3.30
N GLU A 63 -15.08 -1.20 2.26
CA GLU A 63 -14.99 -1.68 0.87
C GLU A 63 -13.71 -2.47 0.65
N LEU A 64 -12.61 -1.98 1.22
CA LEU A 64 -11.31 -2.62 1.08
C LEU A 64 -11.19 -3.88 1.95
N GLU A 65 -11.72 -3.87 3.17
CA GLU A 65 -11.79 -5.05 4.03
C GLU A 65 -12.66 -6.14 3.39
N MET A 66 -13.83 -5.75 2.88
CA MET A 66 -14.72 -6.66 2.16
C MET A 66 -14.03 -7.24 0.92
N PHE A 67 -13.33 -6.41 0.14
CA PHE A 67 -12.55 -6.86 -1.02
C PHE A 67 -11.47 -7.89 -0.62
N LEU A 68 -10.66 -7.58 0.39
CA LEU A 68 -9.61 -8.48 0.87
C LEU A 68 -10.17 -9.79 1.41
N LYS A 69 -11.29 -9.74 2.13
CA LYS A 69 -11.99 -10.92 2.62
C LYS A 69 -12.46 -11.80 1.47
N VAL A 70 -13.12 -11.22 0.47
CA VAL A 70 -13.62 -11.95 -0.70
C VAL A 70 -12.47 -12.58 -1.49
N LYS A 71 -11.38 -11.84 -1.74
CA LYS A 71 -10.21 -12.35 -2.45
C LYS A 71 -9.53 -13.50 -1.69
N ARG A 72 -9.41 -13.41 -0.36
CA ARG A 72 -8.86 -14.48 0.49
C ARG A 72 -9.74 -15.74 0.49
N GLU A 73 -11.05 -15.58 0.45
CA GLU A 73 -12.02 -16.68 0.39
C GLU A 73 -12.15 -17.30 -1.02
N GLY A 74 -11.40 -16.80 -2.01
CA GLY A 74 -11.48 -17.26 -3.40
C GLY A 74 -12.77 -16.81 -4.13
N GLY A 75 -13.47 -15.83 -3.56
CA GLY A 75 -14.63 -15.22 -4.18
C GLY A 75 -14.25 -14.20 -5.26
N ILE A 76 -15.23 -13.87 -6.10
CA ILE A 76 -15.09 -12.87 -7.17
C ILE A 76 -15.87 -11.63 -6.74
N LEU A 77 -15.28 -10.45 -6.86
CA LEU A 77 -15.95 -9.17 -6.59
C LEU A 77 -16.09 -8.40 -7.92
N PRO A 78 -17.03 -8.82 -8.79
CA PRO A 78 -16.99 -8.50 -10.21
C PRO A 78 -17.14 -7.01 -10.49
N GLY A 79 -16.23 -6.47 -11.29
CA GLY A 79 -16.32 -5.15 -11.92
C GLY A 79 -15.91 -3.98 -11.03
N SER A 80 -15.36 -4.24 -9.84
CA SER A 80 -14.79 -3.17 -9.02
C SER A 80 -13.45 -2.70 -9.60
N GLU A 81 -13.13 -1.43 -9.41
CA GLU A 81 -11.84 -0.93 -9.85
C GLU A 81 -10.66 -1.56 -9.07
N LEU A 82 -10.87 -1.93 -7.80
CA LEU A 82 -9.92 -2.70 -7.00
C LEU A 82 -9.63 -4.09 -7.60
N GLU A 83 -10.66 -4.77 -8.13
CA GLU A 83 -10.48 -6.05 -8.80
C GLU A 83 -9.63 -5.90 -10.07
N MET A 84 -9.89 -4.87 -10.88
CA MET A 84 -9.09 -4.58 -12.08
C MET A 84 -7.63 -4.29 -11.70
N LEU A 85 -7.39 -3.51 -10.65
CA LEU A 85 -6.05 -3.20 -10.16
C LEU A 85 -5.32 -4.46 -9.65
N CYS A 86 -5.97 -5.23 -8.77
CA CYS A 86 -5.40 -6.47 -8.27
C CYS A 86 -5.09 -7.46 -9.38
N SER A 87 -6.00 -7.66 -10.34
CA SER A 87 -5.78 -8.56 -11.48
C SER A 87 -4.63 -8.06 -12.37
N GLY A 88 -4.51 -6.74 -12.54
CA GLY A 88 -3.39 -6.13 -13.24
C GLY A 88 -2.06 -6.44 -12.53
N VAL A 89 -1.98 -6.16 -11.22
CA VAL A 89 -0.79 -6.41 -10.40
C VAL A 89 -0.43 -7.89 -10.41
N GLU A 90 -1.39 -8.78 -10.14
CA GLU A 90 -1.25 -10.25 -10.17
C GLU A 90 -0.64 -10.76 -11.49
N GLY A 91 -0.95 -10.12 -12.62
CA GLY A 91 -0.39 -10.49 -13.92
C GLY A 91 1.06 -10.06 -14.16
N VAL A 92 1.65 -9.22 -13.30
CA VAL A 92 2.97 -8.61 -13.53
C VAL A 92 3.94 -8.71 -12.35
N VAL A 93 3.51 -9.17 -11.18
CA VAL A 93 4.36 -9.37 -9.99
C VAL A 93 4.48 -10.85 -9.62
N SER A 94 5.46 -11.20 -8.79
CA SER A 94 5.59 -12.52 -8.19
C SER A 94 4.47 -12.77 -7.16
N GLU A 95 4.30 -14.02 -6.73
CA GLU A 95 3.35 -14.36 -5.65
C GLU A 95 3.63 -13.54 -4.38
N ASP A 96 4.89 -13.41 -3.99
CA ASP A 96 5.29 -12.56 -2.85
C ASP A 96 5.02 -11.07 -3.10
N GLY A 97 5.14 -10.59 -4.34
CA GLY A 97 4.81 -9.21 -4.70
C GLY A 97 3.32 -8.92 -4.60
N LEU A 98 2.49 -9.90 -4.97
CA LEU A 98 1.04 -9.81 -4.83
C LEU A 98 0.65 -9.89 -3.35
N ASP A 99 1.26 -10.77 -2.57
CA ASP A 99 1.02 -10.87 -1.13
C ASP A 99 1.40 -9.57 -0.42
N LEU A 100 2.56 -8.98 -0.74
CA LEU A 100 2.95 -7.66 -0.21
C LEU A 100 1.91 -6.60 -0.57
N PHE A 101 1.48 -6.55 -1.83
CA PHE A 101 0.49 -5.57 -2.28
C PHE A 101 -0.81 -5.69 -1.49
N LEU A 102 -1.38 -6.89 -1.34
CA LEU A 102 -2.58 -7.14 -0.56
C LEU A 102 -2.38 -6.82 0.92
N ASN A 103 -1.21 -7.14 1.48
CA ASN A 103 -0.84 -6.82 2.84
C ASN A 103 -0.83 -5.31 3.07
N LEU A 104 -0.26 -4.50 2.17
CA LEU A 104 -0.26 -3.03 2.26
C LEU A 104 -1.66 -2.44 2.20
N LEU A 105 -2.57 -3.07 1.43
CA LEU A 105 -3.95 -2.62 1.39
C LEU A 105 -4.66 -2.82 2.72
N SER A 106 -4.32 -3.83 3.53
CA SER A 106 -5.01 -4.16 4.79
C SER A 106 -5.32 -2.96 5.69
N PRO A 107 -6.56 -2.80 6.18
CA PRO A 107 -6.91 -1.73 7.12
C PRO A 107 -6.23 -1.86 8.49
N LYS A 108 -5.53 -2.97 8.76
CA LYS A 108 -4.77 -3.15 10.00
C LYS A 108 -3.46 -2.34 10.04
N ASN A 109 -3.11 -1.69 8.93
CA ASN A 109 -1.87 -0.97 8.71
C ASN A 109 -1.88 0.47 9.25
N GLU A 110 -2.39 0.66 10.47
CA GLU A 110 -2.63 1.99 11.04
C GLU A 110 -1.49 2.52 11.92
N GLY A 111 -0.49 1.68 12.22
CA GLY A 111 0.56 1.98 13.18
C GLY A 111 1.82 2.62 12.59
N CYS A 112 2.55 3.35 13.43
CA CYS A 112 3.85 3.95 13.08
C CYS A 112 4.94 2.91 12.73
N THR A 113 4.77 1.65 13.14
CA THR A 113 5.70 0.53 12.84
C THR A 113 5.37 -0.19 11.54
N THR A 114 4.20 0.01 10.96
CA THR A 114 3.72 -0.78 9.83
C THR A 114 4.65 -0.74 8.62
N ALA A 115 5.24 0.42 8.32
CA ALA A 115 6.21 0.52 7.24
C ALA A 115 7.47 -0.31 7.51
N ALA A 116 7.94 -0.36 8.75
CA ALA A 116 9.10 -1.15 9.14
C ALA A 116 8.79 -2.65 9.13
N GLU A 117 7.59 -3.04 9.58
CA GLU A 117 7.10 -4.42 9.53
C GLU A 117 6.99 -4.92 8.09
N ALA A 118 6.48 -4.09 7.18
CA ALA A 118 6.37 -4.42 5.76
C ALA A 118 7.73 -4.70 5.09
N LEU A 119 8.83 -4.10 5.59
CA LEU A 119 10.17 -4.36 5.06
C LEU A 119 10.69 -5.78 5.38
N GLY A 120 10.09 -6.48 6.35
CA GLY A 120 10.40 -7.88 6.65
C GLY A 120 9.66 -8.89 5.75
N HIS A 121 8.95 -8.42 4.72
CA HIS A 121 8.19 -9.28 3.82
C HIS A 121 9.11 -10.09 2.87
N PRO A 122 8.80 -11.38 2.59
CA PRO A 122 9.59 -12.23 1.69
C PRO A 122 9.87 -11.64 0.30
N PHE A 123 8.97 -10.78 -0.18
CA PHE A 123 9.18 -10.00 -1.40
C PHE A 123 10.53 -9.25 -1.44
N PHE A 124 11.03 -8.79 -0.29
CA PHE A 124 12.31 -8.10 -0.20
C PHE A 124 13.51 -9.05 -0.06
N ASP A 125 13.27 -10.33 0.23
CA ASP A 125 14.33 -11.35 0.38
C ASP A 125 15.04 -11.66 -0.93
N GLU A 126 14.32 -11.62 -2.05
CA GLU A 126 14.87 -11.85 -3.39
C GLU A 126 15.95 -10.80 -3.78
N GLY A 127 16.02 -9.66 -3.09
CA GLY A 127 16.94 -8.55 -3.35
C GLY A 127 18.06 -8.34 -2.31
N HIS A 128 18.05 -9.05 -1.18
CA HIS A 128 19.00 -8.81 -0.08
C HIS A 128 20.47 -9.10 -0.42
N GLY A 129 20.76 -9.77 -1.55
CA GLY A 129 22.12 -9.96 -2.05
C GLY A 129 22.76 -8.74 -2.74
N LEU A 130 21.98 -7.70 -3.07
CA LEU A 130 22.44 -6.57 -3.91
C LEU A 130 22.45 -5.20 -3.21
N TYR A 131 21.93 -5.10 -1.99
CA TYR A 131 21.86 -3.84 -1.23
C TYR A 131 22.37 -4.02 0.21
N PRO A 132 23.02 -3.00 0.79
CA PRO A 132 23.47 -3.07 2.18
C PRO A 132 22.26 -3.26 3.11
N PRO A 133 22.46 -3.93 4.27
CA PRO A 133 21.39 -4.21 5.22
C PRO A 133 20.62 -2.94 5.57
N ILE A 134 19.28 -3.04 5.55
CA ILE A 134 18.39 -2.00 6.07
C ILE A 134 18.77 -1.83 7.54
N ARG A 135 19.44 -0.72 7.86
CA ARG A 135 19.83 -0.44 9.25
C ARG A 135 18.56 -0.14 10.03
N GLU A 136 18.42 -0.78 11.19
CA GLU A 136 17.34 -0.48 12.12
C GLU A 136 17.23 1.03 12.32
N PRO A 137 16.00 1.59 12.34
CA PRO A 137 15.80 2.99 12.62
C PRO A 137 16.39 3.29 14.01
N LYS A 138 17.32 4.25 14.06
CA LYS A 138 17.88 4.70 15.33
C LYS A 138 16.74 5.23 16.20
N GLN A 139 16.53 4.62 17.36
CA GLN A 139 15.70 5.20 18.41
C GLN A 139 16.21 6.62 18.70
N ARG A 140 15.30 7.59 18.67
CA ARG A 140 15.56 8.98 19.05
C ARG A 140 15.45 9.16 20.55
#